data_AF-A0AAD6KEX0-F1
#
_entry.id   AF-A0AAD6KEX0-F1
#
_cell.length_a   1.000
_cell.length_b   1.000
_cell.length_c   1.000
_cell.angle_alpha   90.00
_cell.angle_beta   90.00
_cell.angle_gamma   90.00
#
_symmetry.space_group_name_H-M   'P 1'
#
loop_
_entity.id
_entity.type
_entity.pdbx_description
1 polymer ?
#
loop_
_entity_poly.entity_id
_entity_poly.type
_entity_poly.pdbx_seq_one_letter_code
_entity_poly.pdbx_strand_id
1 'polypeptide(L)'
;MHKIFKLCGSPSEAYWTKTKFPHATSFKPQQPYIRRVAETFKNFPPSALTLVDKLLSMEPQDRGSATSALRSGFFRTEPLPSDPSSLPRYPPSKELDVKNRDQEARRYESYQHESHLTQHSENTF
;
A
#
# COMPACT_ATOMS: atom_id res chain seq x y z
N MET A 1 6.03 11.69 -14.97
CA MET A 1 6.79 10.73 -14.15
C MET A 1 7.44 11.32 -12.88
N HIS A 2 6.89 12.34 -12.19
CA HIS A 2 7.50 12.90 -10.94
C HIS A 2 6.51 13.01 -9.76
N LYS A 3 5.59 12.04 -9.60
CA LYS A 3 4.51 12.14 -8.59
C LYS A 3 5.06 12.26 -7.16
N ILE A 4 6.15 11.54 -6.85
CA ILE A 4 6.81 11.59 -5.55
C ILE A 4 7.35 13.01 -5.29
N PHE A 5 8.14 13.57 -6.20
CA PHE A 5 8.73 14.90 -5.99
C PHE A 5 7.70 16.03 -5.94
N LYS A 6 6.60 15.92 -6.71
CA LYS A 6 5.49 16.90 -6.63
C LYS A 6 4.85 16.98 -5.24
N LEU A 7 4.87 15.89 -4.47
CA LEU A 7 4.32 15.83 -3.12
C LEU A 7 5.39 16.08 -2.06
N CYS A 8 6.46 15.29 -2.09
CA CYS A 8 7.48 15.25 -1.04
C CYS A 8 8.59 16.30 -1.21
N GLY A 9 8.62 17.00 -2.35
CA GLY A 9 9.70 17.90 -2.74
C GLY A 9 10.82 17.18 -3.50
N SER A 10 11.67 17.95 -4.17
CA SER A 10 12.89 17.40 -4.78
C SER A 10 13.96 17.12 -3.71
N PRO A 11 14.72 16.01 -3.82
CA PRO A 11 15.87 15.77 -2.94
C PRO A 11 16.95 16.86 -3.08
N SER A 12 17.74 17.00 -2.02
CA SER A 12 18.93 17.86 -2.02
C SER A 12 20.00 17.44 -3.05
N GLU A 13 20.87 18.35 -3.47
CA GLU A 13 22.02 18.00 -4.34
C GLU A 13 22.91 16.92 -3.71
N ALA A 14 23.14 17.00 -2.40
CA ALA A 14 23.90 16.01 -1.66
C ALA A 14 23.28 14.61 -1.73
N TYR A 15 21.95 14.50 -1.79
CA TYR A 15 21.26 13.23 -2.01
C TYR A 15 21.69 12.62 -3.34
N TRP A 16 21.59 13.40 -4.43
CA TRP A 16 21.93 12.94 -5.79
C TRP A 16 23.40 12.51 -5.93
N THR A 17 24.33 13.22 -5.29
CA THR A 17 25.76 12.87 -5.31
C THR A 17 26.05 11.60 -4.52
N LYS A 18 25.41 11.40 -3.37
CA LYS A 18 25.61 10.21 -2.52
C LYS A 18 24.96 8.97 -3.12
N THR A 19 23.81 9.13 -3.75
CA THR A 19 23.07 8.01 -4.32
C THR A 19 23.65 7.61 -5.66
N LYS A 20 24.43 6.52 -5.68
CA LYS A 20 24.91 5.87 -6.91
C LYS A 20 23.78 5.09 -7.60
N PHE A 21 22.67 5.75 -7.95
CA PHE A 21 21.62 5.10 -8.73
C PHE A 21 22.03 5.05 -10.21
N PRO A 22 22.00 3.88 -10.86
CA PRO A 22 22.02 3.83 -12.31
C PRO A 22 20.86 4.70 -12.83
N HIS A 23 21.17 5.65 -13.72
CA HIS A 23 20.20 6.60 -14.27
C HIS A 23 19.62 7.65 -13.30
N ALA A 24 20.29 7.96 -12.18
CA ALA A 24 19.86 9.02 -11.24
C ALA A 24 19.57 10.37 -11.95
N THR A 25 20.40 10.72 -12.94
CA THR A 25 20.28 11.95 -13.72
C THR A 25 19.04 11.99 -14.61
N SER A 26 18.52 10.85 -15.08
CA SER A 26 17.30 10.79 -15.90
C SER A 26 16.04 11.12 -15.10
N PHE A 27 16.09 10.98 -13.78
CA PHE A 27 14.97 11.28 -12.88
C PHE A 27 15.13 12.62 -12.16
N LYS A 28 16.30 13.25 -12.23
CA LYS A 28 16.52 14.57 -11.62
C LYS A 28 15.69 15.61 -12.36
N PRO A 29 14.69 16.23 -11.72
CA PRO A 29 13.88 17.23 -12.38
C PRO A 29 14.72 18.48 -12.67
N GLN A 30 14.47 19.12 -13.82
CA GLN A 30 15.15 20.35 -14.22
C GLN A 30 14.94 21.49 -13.22
N GLN A 31 13.74 21.57 -12.64
CA GLN A 31 13.41 22.51 -11.58
C GLN A 31 13.05 21.74 -10.30
N PRO A 32 13.61 22.11 -9.14
CA PRO A 32 13.24 21.50 -7.86
C PRO A 32 11.75 21.71 -7.55
N TYR A 33 11.09 20.67 -7.08
CA TYR A 33 9.74 20.76 -6.56
C TYR A 33 9.76 21.19 -5.10
N ILE A 34 8.84 22.10 -4.75
CA ILE A 34 8.56 22.46 -3.36
C ILE A 34 7.79 21.32 -2.72
N ARG A 35 8.13 21.00 -1.47
CA ARG A 35 7.39 20.01 -0.66
C ARG A 35 5.98 20.52 -0.34
N ARG A 36 4.97 19.69 -0.61
CA ARG A 36 3.53 20.01 -0.49
C ARG A 36 2.78 19.09 0.48
N VAL A 37 3.47 18.27 1.27
CA VAL A 37 2.86 17.31 2.21
C VAL A 37 1.91 18.01 3.19
N ALA A 38 2.37 19.07 3.87
CA ALA A 38 1.55 19.81 4.84
C ALA A 38 0.29 20.41 4.21
N GLU A 39 0.39 20.95 3.00
CA GLU A 39 -0.75 21.54 2.28
C GLU A 39 -1.73 20.48 1.79
N THR A 40 -1.22 19.34 1.31
CA THR A 40 -2.03 18.23 0.78
C THR A 40 -2.82 17.55 1.89
N PHE A 41 -2.21 17.37 3.06
CA PHE A 41 -2.80 16.71 4.22
C PHE A 41 -3.21 17.69 5.33
N LYS A 42 -3.50 18.95 4.99
CA LYS A 42 -3.86 20.01 5.95
C LYS A 42 -5.08 19.70 6.83
N ASN A 43 -5.94 18.78 6.38
CA ASN A 43 -7.15 18.36 7.10
C ASN A 43 -6.86 17.25 8.12
N PHE A 44 -5.62 16.73 8.19
CA PHE A 44 -5.26 15.72 9.17
C PHE A 44 -5.09 16.35 10.55
N PRO A 45 -5.32 15.57 11.63
CA PRO A 45 -4.92 15.99 12.96
C PRO A 45 -3.44 16.38 12.99
N PRO A 46 -3.03 17.40 13.78
CA PRO A 46 -1.64 17.86 13.81
C PRO A 46 -0.62 16.75 14.13
N SER A 47 -0.98 15.80 15.00
CA SER A 47 -0.17 14.64 15.34
C SER A 47 0.04 13.67 14.17
N ALA A 48 -1.02 13.46 13.37
CA ALA A 48 -0.98 12.64 12.16
C ALA A 48 -0.14 13.32 11.07
N LEU A 49 -0.32 14.62 10.87
CA LEU A 49 0.43 15.40 9.88
C LEU A 49 1.93 15.35 10.17
N THR A 50 2.31 15.52 11.44
CA THR A 50 3.72 15.41 11.87
C THR A 50 4.30 14.02 11.59
N LEU A 51 3.51 12.95 11.82
CA LEU A 51 3.96 11.59 11.54
C LEU A 51 4.12 11.34 10.03
N VAL A 52 3.12 11.71 9.22
CA VAL A 52 3.15 11.56 7.76
C VAL A 52 4.29 12.36 7.15
N ASP A 53 4.54 13.57 7.64
CA ASP A 53 5.64 14.40 7.15
C ASP A 53 7.00 13.71 7.34
N LYS A 54 7.25 13.13 8.52
CA LYS A 54 8.47 12.33 8.76
C LYS A 54 8.54 11.08 7.88
N LEU A 55 7.45 10.31 7.79
CA LEU A 55 7.44 9.07 7.01
C LEU A 55 7.67 9.30 5.51
N LEU A 56 7.30 10.47 5.00
CA LEU A 56 7.47 10.88 3.61
C LEU A 56 8.70 11.76 3.36
N SER A 57 9.71 11.72 4.25
CA SER A 57 11.00 12.36 4.01
C SER A 57 11.73 11.76 2.80
N MET A 58 12.31 12.63 1.98
CA MET A 58 13.10 12.25 0.80
C MET A 58 14.40 11.58 1.22
N GLU A 59 15.06 12.16 2.21
CA GLU A 59 16.26 11.64 2.85
C GLU A 59 15.90 10.46 3.79
N PRO A 60 16.44 9.25 3.57
CA PRO A 60 16.09 8.07 4.37
C PRO A 60 16.41 8.21 5.85
N GLN A 61 17.45 8.97 6.19
CA GLN A 61 17.90 9.17 7.58
C GLN A 61 16.87 9.97 8.39
N ASP A 62 16.13 10.86 7.72
CA ASP A 62 15.13 11.72 8.36
C ASP A 62 13.78 11.03 8.54
N ARG A 63 13.60 9.84 7.93
CA ARG A 63 12.35 9.07 8.00
C ARG A 63 12.12 8.41 9.37
N GLY A 64 13.21 8.08 10.06
CA GLY A 64 13.16 7.32 11.31
C GLY A 64 12.84 5.84 11.12
N SER A 65 12.74 5.12 12.24
CA SER A 65 12.40 3.69 12.28
C SER A 65 10.93 3.45 12.65
N ALA A 66 10.45 2.23 12.44
CA ALA A 66 9.11 1.81 12.89
C ALA A 66 8.92 2.05 14.40
N THR A 67 9.93 1.72 15.22
CA THR A 67 9.92 1.98 16.67
C THR A 67 9.74 3.47 16.97
N SER A 68 10.42 4.35 16.24
CA SER A 68 10.26 5.80 16.43
C SER A 68 8.87 6.30 16.01
N ALA A 69 8.30 5.74 14.94
CA ALA A 69 6.96 6.08 14.45
C ALA A 69 5.87 5.71 15.47
N LEU A 70 5.98 4.53 16.09
CA LEU A 70 5.06 4.06 17.13
C LEU A 70 5.07 4.95 18.38
N ARG A 71 6.16 5.68 18.64
CA ARG A 71 6.26 6.63 19.76
C ARG A 71 5.64 8.00 19.45
N SER A 72 5.17 8.23 18.22
CA SER A 72 4.53 9.49 17.86
C SER A 72 3.25 9.74 18.65
N GLY A 73 2.91 11.01 18.84
CA GLY A 73 1.65 11.40 19.50
C GLY A 73 0.42 10.86 18.78
N PHE A 74 0.49 10.59 17.47
CA PHE A 74 -0.63 10.09 16.69
C PHE A 74 -1.24 8.80 17.28
N PHE A 75 -0.42 7.87 17.76
CA PHE A 75 -0.91 6.61 18.34
C PHE A 75 -1.28 6.71 19.83
N ARG A 76 -1.08 7.87 20.46
CA ARG A 76 -1.21 8.07 21.91
C ARG A 76 -2.15 9.22 22.27
N THR A 77 -2.78 9.85 21.29
CA THR A 77 -3.70 10.97 21.45
C THR A 77 -5.10 10.53 21.06
N GLU A 78 -6.10 10.98 21.81
CA GLU A 78 -7.50 10.70 21.52
C GLU A 78 -7.95 11.33 20.18
N PRO A 79 -8.86 10.68 19.42
CA PRO A 79 -9.43 9.36 19.70
C PRO A 79 -8.41 8.25 19.45
N LEU A 80 -8.30 7.32 20.40
CA LEU A 80 -7.51 6.10 20.21
C LEU A 80 -8.08 5.24 19.07
N PRO A 81 -7.29 4.32 18.50
CA PRO A 81 -7.77 3.39 17.48
C PRO A 81 -9.02 2.63 17.97
N SER A 82 -9.97 2.42 17.05
CA SER A 82 -11.19 1.67 17.34
C SER A 82 -10.89 0.28 17.90
N ASP A 83 -11.75 -0.19 18.80
CA ASP A 83 -11.65 -1.55 19.31
C ASP A 83 -11.74 -2.55 18.14
N PRO A 84 -10.87 -3.58 18.07
CA PRO A 84 -10.91 -4.58 17.01
C PRO A 84 -12.28 -5.23 16.80
N SER A 85 -13.08 -5.37 17.87
CA SER A 85 -14.44 -5.94 17.81
C SER A 85 -15.46 -5.03 17.10
N SER A 86 -15.17 -3.72 17.02
CA SER A 86 -16.01 -2.74 16.32
C SER A 86 -15.69 -2.61 14.84
N LEU A 87 -14.60 -3.23 14.37
CA LEU A 87 -14.20 -3.18 12.98
C LEU A 87 -15.14 -4.04 12.10
N PRO A 88 -15.44 -3.58 10.87
CA PRO A 88 -16.22 -4.38 9.92
C PRO A 88 -15.51 -5.70 9.60
N ARG A 89 -16.27 -6.80 9.58
CA ARG A 89 -15.76 -8.12 9.20
C ARG A 89 -15.86 -8.28 7.69
N TYR A 90 -14.71 -8.22 7.03
CA TYR A 90 -14.62 -8.46 5.60
C TYR A 90 -14.52 -9.96 5.29
N PRO A 91 -15.06 -10.41 4.14
CA PRO A 91 -14.77 -11.76 3.67
C PRO A 91 -13.26 -11.93 3.44
N PRO A 92 -12.73 -13.16 3.52
CA PRO A 92 -11.32 -13.43 3.22
C PRO A 92 -10.95 -12.85 1.85
N SER A 93 -10.04 -11.88 1.86
CA SER A 93 -9.63 -11.12 0.68
C SER A 93 -8.14 -11.26 0.37
N LYS A 94 -7.45 -12.19 1.05
CA LYS A 94 -6.06 -12.48 0.72
C LYS A 94 -6.02 -13.13 -0.64
N GLU A 95 -5.03 -12.76 -1.45
CA GLU A 95 -4.86 -13.27 -2.80
C GLU A 95 -4.85 -14.82 -2.83
N LEU A 96 -4.26 -15.44 -1.80
CA LEU A 96 -4.27 -16.90 -1.63
C LEU A 96 -5.67 -17.47 -1.37
N ASP A 97 -6.47 -16.81 -0.52
CA ASP A 97 -7.83 -17.26 -0.20
C ASP A 97 -8.75 -17.17 -1.42
N VAL A 98 -8.58 -16.13 -2.25
CA VAL A 98 -9.30 -15.96 -3.52
C VAL A 98 -8.88 -17.03 -4.52
N LYS A 99 -7.57 -17.26 -4.69
CA LYS A 99 -7.05 -18.31 -5.59
C LYS A 99 -7.54 -19.70 -5.23
N ASN A 100 -7.57 -20.04 -3.93
CA ASN A 100 -8.04 -21.34 -3.47
C ASN A 100 -9.52 -21.54 -3.80
N ARG A 101 -10.36 -20.54 -3.54
CA ARG A 101 -11.80 -20.60 -3.86
C ARG A 101 -12.05 -20.72 -5.37
N ASP A 102 -11.32 -19.98 -6.19
CA ASP A 102 -11.45 -20.07 -7.65
C ASP A 102 -11.01 -21.45 -8.17
N GLN A 103 -9.96 -22.03 -7.57
CA GLN A 103 -9.51 -23.36 -7.92
C GLN A 103 -10.51 -24.44 -7.48
N GLU A 104 -11.08 -24.31 -6.29
CA GLU A 104 -12.15 -25.20 -5.79
C GLU A 104 -13.41 -25.10 -6.66
N ALA A 105 -13.81 -23.89 -7.06
CA ALA A 105 -14.95 -23.68 -7.95
C ALA A 105 -14.74 -24.36 -9.31
N ARG A 106 -13.56 -24.21 -9.92
CA ARG A 106 -13.22 -24.90 -11.19
C ARG A 106 -13.23 -26.42 -11.04
N ARG A 107 -12.73 -26.95 -9.91
CA ARG A 107 -12.79 -28.40 -9.63
C ARG A 107 -14.25 -28.85 -9.53
N TYR A 108 -15.07 -28.12 -8.78
CA TYR A 108 -16.49 -28.43 -8.65
C TYR A 108 -17.21 -28.44 -10.00
N GLU A 109 -16.97 -27.42 -10.85
CA GLU A 109 -17.52 -27.36 -12.21
C GLU A 109 -17.07 -28.55 -13.08
N SER A 110 -15.80 -28.95 -12.99
CA SER A 110 -15.31 -30.14 -13.72
C SER A 110 -16.00 -31.43 -13.27
N TYR A 111 -16.23 -31.61 -11.97
CA TYR A 111 -16.95 -32.76 -11.44
C TYR A 111 -18.42 -32.78 -11.88
N GLN A 112 -19.07 -31.62 -11.94
CA GLN A 112 -20.45 -31.52 -12.45
C GLN A 112 -20.52 -31.83 -13.94
N HIS A 113 -19.59 -31.30 -14.75
CA HIS A 113 -19.55 -31.55 -16.19
C HIS A 113 -19.31 -33.03 -16.51
N GLU A 114 -18.37 -33.67 -15.80
CA GLU A 114 -18.05 -35.09 -15.98
C GLU A 114 -19.25 -35.97 -15.61
N SER A 115 -19.92 -35.71 -14.48
CA SER A 115 -21.13 -36.45 -14.08
C SER A 115 -22.29 -36.33 -15.07
N HIS A 116 -22.43 -35.18 -15.74
CA HIS A 116 -23.47 -34.95 -16.74
C HIS A 116 -23.20 -35.70 -18.06
N LEU A 117 -21.92 -35.84 -18.44
CA LEU A 117 -21.50 -36.63 -19.60
C LEU A 117 -21.70 -38.13 -19.37
N THR A 118 -21.43 -38.63 -18.15
CA THR A 118 -21.61 -40.06 -17.82
C THR A 118 -23.08 -40.47 -17.90
N GLN A 119 -24.02 -39.64 -17.45
CA GLN A 119 -25.45 -39.94 -17.53
C GLN A 119 -26.01 -39.91 -18.96
N HIS A 120 -25.44 -39.11 -19.86
CA HIS A 120 -25.85 -39.13 -21.27
C HIS A 120 -25.34 -40.37 -22.04
N SER A 121 -24.19 -40.92 -21.65
CA SER A 121 -23.69 -42.17 -22.24
C SER A 121 -24.47 -43.42 -21.83
N GLU A 122 -25.10 -43.43 -20.65
CA GLU A 122 -25.93 -44.55 -20.18
C GLU A 122 -27.34 -44.57 -20.80
N ASN A 123 -27.80 -43.45 -21.37
CA ASN A 123 -29.14 -43.33 -22.00
C ASN A 123 -29.15 -43.51 -23.53
N THR A 124 -28.05 -44.00 -24.14
CA THR A 124 -27.96 -44.21 -25.60
C THR A 124 -27.89 -45.71 -26.00
N PHE A 125 -28.56 -46.59 -25.26
CA PHE A 125 -28.78 -47.99 -25.69
C PHE A 125 -30.26 -48.35 -25.63
#